data_AF-A0A972R4Z8-F1
#
_entry.id   AF-A0A972R4Z8-F1
#
_cell.length_a   1.000
_cell.length_b   1.000
_cell.length_c   1.000
_cell.angle_alpha   90.00
_cell.angle_beta   90.00
_cell.angle_gamma   90.00
#
_symmetry.space_group_name_H-M   'P 1'
#
loop_
_entity.id
_entity.type
_entity.pdbx_description
1 polymer ?
#
loop_
_entity_poly.entity_id
_entity_poly.type
_entity_poly.pdbx_seq_one_letter_code
_entity_poly.pdbx_strand_id
1 'polypeptide(L)'
;MNIKLLIFLLLFSIHTVALADGRRYFSLDEMASRIQKQSGAQILSAGIQQTKRGKIYRFKVKKKGRVRILLMRPDGTRINRR
;
A
#
# COMPACT_ATOMS: atom_id res chain seq x y z
N MET A 1 -31.86 33.34 -7.12
CA MET A 1 -30.84 32.48 -6.50
C MET A 1 -31.20 31.04 -6.80
N ASN A 2 -30.43 30.36 -7.66
CA ASN A 2 -30.86 29.11 -8.32
C ASN A 2 -30.67 27.90 -7.39
N ILE A 3 -31.76 27.22 -7.03
CA ILE A 3 -31.79 25.96 -6.25
C ILE A 3 -30.83 24.89 -6.81
N LYS A 4 -30.62 24.87 -8.13
CA LYS A 4 -29.68 23.97 -8.80
C LYS A 4 -28.23 24.16 -8.35
N LEU A 5 -27.82 25.40 -8.04
CA LEU A 5 -26.46 25.72 -7.60
C LEU A 5 -26.19 25.20 -6.17
N LEU A 6 -27.24 25.21 -5.33
CA LEU A 6 -27.16 24.77 -3.93
C LEU A 6 -27.01 23.25 -3.82
N ILE A 7 -27.69 22.49 -4.69
CA ILE A 7 -27.57 21.03 -4.78
C ILE A 7 -26.19 20.61 -5.27
N PHE A 8 -25.60 21.37 -6.21
CA PHE A 8 -24.27 21.07 -6.76
C PHE A 8 -23.16 21.24 -5.71
N LEU A 9 -23.26 22.26 -4.85
CA LEU A 9 -22.34 22.49 -3.72
C LEU A 9 -22.47 21.42 -2.63
N LEU A 10 -23.69 20.94 -2.37
CA LEU A 10 -23.94 19.89 -1.39
C LEU A 10 -23.35 18.54 -1.83
N LEU A 11 -23.44 18.19 -3.12
CA LEU A 11 -22.86 16.97 -3.68
C LEU A 11 -21.32 16.97 -3.70
N PHE A 12 -20.70 18.15 -3.87
CA PHE A 12 -19.24 18.27 -3.84
C PHE A 12 -18.67 18.04 -2.43
N SER A 13 -19.45 18.36 -1.39
CA SER A 13 -19.05 18.24 0.02
C SER A 13 -19.00 16.80 0.52
N ILE A 14 -19.65 15.85 -0.17
CA ILE A 14 -19.70 14.44 0.25
C ILE A 14 -18.44 13.67 -0.21
N HIS A 15 -17.71 14.16 -1.21
CA HIS A 15 -16.56 13.44 -1.77
C HIS A 15 -15.27 13.61 -0.94
N THR A 16 -15.23 14.55 -0.01
CA THR A 16 -14.02 14.89 0.76
C THR A 16 -13.92 14.22 2.13
N VAL A 17 -14.96 13.51 2.59
CA VAL A 17 -15.03 13.00 3.98
C VAL A 17 -14.59 11.53 4.13
N ALA A 18 -14.16 10.86 3.06
CA ALA A 18 -13.65 9.48 3.12
C ALA A 18 -12.11 9.37 3.22
N LEU A 19 -11.45 10.41 3.74
CA LEU A 19 -9.98 10.49 3.89
C LEU A 19 -9.53 10.51 5.37
N ALA A 20 -10.33 9.95 6.28
CA ALA A 20 -9.96 9.78 7.68
C ALA A 20 -10.09 8.32 8.14
N ASP A 21 -8.97 7.79 8.63
CA ASP A 21 -8.88 6.75 9.66
C ASP A 21 -9.28 5.30 9.36
N GLY A 22 -8.59 4.71 8.39
CA GLY A 22 -8.27 3.29 8.45
C GLY A 22 -6.80 3.08 8.11
N ARG A 23 -5.94 2.73 9.07
CA ARG A 23 -4.63 2.14 8.73
C ARG A 23 -4.91 0.83 8.00
N ARG A 24 -4.96 0.89 6.67
CA ARG A 24 -5.26 -0.26 5.84
C ARG A 24 -4.03 -1.17 5.87
N TYR A 25 -4.13 -2.24 6.64
CA TYR A 25 -3.16 -3.31 6.61
C TYR A 25 -3.43 -4.18 5.39
N PHE A 26 -2.40 -4.37 4.58
CA PHE A 26 -2.44 -5.23 3.43
C PHE A 26 -2.05 -6.66 3.84
N SER A 27 -2.68 -7.63 3.18
CA SER A 27 -2.17 -9.00 3.20
C SER A 27 -0.81 -9.09 2.48
N LEU A 28 -0.12 -10.21 2.65
CA LEU A 28 1.15 -10.47 1.97
C LEU A 28 0.96 -10.43 0.44
N ASP A 29 -0.12 -11.01 -0.06
CA ASP A 29 -0.43 -11.12 -1.50
C ASP A 29 -0.87 -9.79 -2.10
N GLU A 30 -1.67 -9.00 -1.38
CA GLU A 30 -2.03 -7.65 -1.79
C GLU A 30 -0.78 -6.77 -1.94
N MET A 31 0.14 -6.87 -0.97
CA MET A 31 1.40 -6.13 -1.02
C MET A 31 2.30 -6.61 -2.17
N ALA A 32 2.42 -7.93 -2.37
CA ALA A 32 3.17 -8.50 -3.50
C ALA A 32 2.62 -8.02 -4.85
N SER A 33 1.29 -8.06 -5.03
CA SER A 33 0.61 -7.57 -6.23
C SER A 33 0.88 -6.08 -6.46
N ARG A 34 0.82 -5.25 -5.41
CA ARG A 34 1.15 -3.81 -5.50
C ARG A 34 2.59 -3.58 -5.91
N ILE A 35 3.55 -4.29 -5.30
CA ILE A 35 4.97 -4.19 -5.66
C ILE A 35 5.16 -4.54 -7.15
N GLN A 36 4.56 -5.63 -7.61
CA GLN A 36 4.65 -6.05 -9.01
C GLN A 36 4.05 -5.00 -9.95
N LYS A 37 2.85 -4.50 -9.68
CA LYS A 37 2.16 -3.49 -10.49
C LYS A 37 2.90 -2.14 -10.53
N GLN A 38 3.36 -1.65 -9.38
CA GLN A 38 3.97 -0.32 -9.28
C GLN A 38 5.42 -0.29 -9.78
N SER A 39 6.18 -1.34 -9.52
CA SER A 39 7.62 -1.34 -9.80
C SER A 39 8.00 -2.13 -11.06
N GLY A 40 7.07 -2.93 -11.61
CA GLY A 40 7.37 -3.89 -12.67
C GLY A 40 8.35 -4.98 -12.24
N ALA A 41 8.54 -5.19 -10.93
CA ALA A 41 9.43 -6.22 -10.42
C ALA A 41 8.72 -7.58 -10.36
N GLN A 42 9.45 -8.64 -10.70
CA GLN A 42 8.99 -10.01 -10.49
C GLN A 42 9.19 -10.39 -9.03
N ILE A 43 8.15 -10.92 -8.38
CA ILE A 43 8.25 -11.49 -7.04
C ILE A 43 8.80 -12.91 -7.16
N LEU A 44 9.95 -13.19 -6.55
CA LEU A 44 10.56 -14.51 -6.53
C LEU A 44 10.17 -15.31 -5.28
N SER A 45 9.95 -14.62 -4.16
CA SER A 45 9.43 -15.19 -2.92
C SER A 45 8.88 -14.08 -2.03
N ALA A 46 7.88 -14.41 -1.22
CA ALA A 46 7.30 -13.55 -0.21
C ALA A 46 7.18 -14.33 1.10
N GLY A 47 7.38 -13.67 2.23
CA GLY A 47 7.23 -14.30 3.53
C GLY A 47 6.95 -13.29 4.63
N ILE A 48 6.38 -13.79 5.73
CA ILE A 48 6.09 -13.01 6.92
C ILE A 48 7.12 -13.38 7.99
N GLN A 49 7.73 -12.37 8.59
CA GLN A 49 8.61 -12.48 9.73
C GLN A 49 7.93 -11.80 10.93
N GLN A 50 7.61 -12.58 11.96
CA GLN A 50 7.13 -12.04 13.22
C GLN A 50 8.32 -11.52 14.03
N THR A 51 8.25 -10.29 14.53
CA THR A 51 9.26 -9.70 15.41
C THR A 51 8.61 -9.19 16.69
N LYS A 52 9.42 -8.84 17.71
CA LYS A 52 8.94 -8.16 18.93
C LYS A 52 8.21 -6.85 18.63
N ARG A 53 8.48 -6.22 17.47
CA ARG A 53 7.87 -4.95 17.03
C ARG A 53 6.70 -5.15 16.06
N GLY A 54 6.27 -6.39 15.84
CA GLY A 54 5.17 -6.75 14.94
C GLY A 54 5.60 -7.52 13.69
N LYS A 55 4.66 -7.65 12.75
CA LYS A 55 4.85 -8.38 11.48
C LYS A 55 5.68 -7.55 10.49
N ILE A 56 6.61 -8.21 9.82
CA ILE A 56 7.38 -7.67 8.71
C ILE A 56 7.20 -8.59 7.51
N TYR A 57 6.90 -8.04 6.36
CA TYR A 57 6.89 -8.75 5.09
C TYR A 57 8.23 -8.63 4.40
N ARG A 58 8.73 -9.76 3.91
CA ARG A 58 10.00 -9.87 3.20
C ARG A 58 9.74 -10.37 1.80
N PHE A 59 10.11 -9.57 0.81
CA PHE A 59 9.95 -9.88 -0.60
C PHE A 59 11.31 -10.00 -1.26
N LYS A 60 11.60 -11.13 -1.89
CA LYS A 60 12.73 -11.26 -2.83
C LYS A 60 12.20 -10.88 -4.21
N VAL A 61 12.73 -9.81 -4.79
CA VAL A 61 12.23 -9.26 -6.05
C VAL A 61 13.34 -9.21 -7.09
N LYS A 62 13.00 -9.46 -8.36
CA LYS A 62 13.90 -9.31 -9.51
C LYS A 62 13.40 -8.15 -10.37
N LYS A 63 14.27 -7.17 -10.63
CA LYS A 63 13.99 -6.04 -11.53
C LYS A 63 15.21 -5.75 -12.38
N LYS A 64 15.04 -5.73 -13.71
CA LYS A 64 16.12 -5.48 -14.69
C LYS A 64 17.36 -6.35 -14.42
N GLY A 65 17.16 -7.66 -14.28
CA GLY A 65 18.23 -8.63 -14.02
C GLY A 65 18.79 -8.65 -12.58
N ARG A 66 18.51 -7.62 -11.76
CA ARG A 66 19.02 -7.53 -10.38
C ARG A 66 18.03 -8.07 -9.37
N VAL A 67 18.51 -8.90 -8.45
CA VAL A 67 17.73 -9.44 -7.33
C VAL A 67 17.96 -8.58 -6.09
N ARG A 68 16.87 -8.21 -5.41
CA ARG A 68 16.89 -7.40 -4.18
C ARG A 68 15.94 -7.97 -3.14
N ILE A 69 16.18 -7.65 -1.87
CA ILE A 69 15.26 -7.93 -0.78
C ILE A 69 14.57 -6.62 -0.39
N LEU A 70 13.25 -6.62 -0.36
CA LEU A 70 12.43 -5.55 0.18
C LEU A 70 11.84 -6.01 1.50
N LEU A 71 11.97 -5.18 2.53
CA LEU A 71 11.32 -5.37 3.82
C LEU A 71 10.25 -4.29 3.95
N MET A 72 9.03 -4.69 4.27
CA MET A 72 7.90 -3.78 4.40
C MET A 72 7.05 -4.18 5.60
N ARG A 73 6.37 -3.22 6.22
CA ARG A 73 5.33 -3.48 7.20
C ARG A 73 4.00 -3.76 6.49
N PRO A 74 3.01 -4.39 7.16
CA PRO A 74 1.69 -4.63 6.59
C PRO A 74 0.96 -3.34 6.18
N ASP A 75 1.30 -2.19 6.75
CA ASP A 75 0.76 -0.88 6.35
C ASP A 75 1.41 -0.31 5.07
N GLY A 76 2.39 -1.00 4.48
CA GLY A 76 3.13 -0.56 3.29
C GLY A 76 4.38 0.26 3.58
N THR A 77 4.70 0.53 4.84
CA THR A 77 5.93 1.24 5.21
C THR A 77 7.15 0.40 4.87
N ARG A 78 8.07 0.93 4.05
CA ARG A 78 9.33 0.26 3.73
C ARG A 78 10.31 0.36 4.89
N ILE A 79 10.98 -0.75 5.18
CA ILE A 79 12.03 -0.84 6.20
C ILE A 79 13.39 -0.86 5.49
N ASN A 80 14.26 0.09 5.84
CA ASN A 80 15.66 0.05 5.42
C ASN A 80 16.46 -0.81 6.40
N ARG A 81 17.25 -1.75 5.86
CA ARG A 81 18.29 -2.41 6.65
C ARG A 81 19.41 -1.38 6.83
N ARG A 82 19.57 -0.86 8.05
CA ARG A 82 20.82 -0.21 8.45
C ARG A 82 21.88 -1.27 8.68
#